data_AF-A0A917I2A1-F1
#
_entry.id   AF-A0A917I2A1-F1
#
_cell.length_a   1.000
_cell.length_b   1.000
_cell.length_c   1.000
_cell.angle_alpha   90.00
_cell.angle_beta   90.00
_cell.angle_gamma   90.00
#
_symmetry.space_group_name_H-M   'P 1'
#
loop_
_entity.id
_entity.type
_entity.pdbx_description
1 polymer ?
#
loop_
_entity_poly.entity_id
_entity_poly.type
_entity_poly.pdbx_seq_one_letter_code
_entity_poly.pdbx_strand_id
1 'polypeptide(L)'
;MAKGWHIYSLNVPEGGPIKTAIDFKPDGAYSVIGKTLEPKPKMNYEMVFDIDVPYFDNEVVFQQKVGLHEQGEVKVKGVVAFSACDAERCLPEDEVEFVVTVR
;
A
#
# COMPACT_ATOMS: atom_id res chain seq x y z
N MET A 1 10.59 -6.36 3.71
CA MET A 1 10.05 -7.74 3.83
C MET A 1 11.21 -8.72 3.88
N ALA A 2 11.11 -9.74 4.72
CA ALA A 2 12.09 -10.83 4.74
C ALA A 2 12.01 -11.63 3.42
N LYS A 3 13.11 -12.29 3.05
CA LYS A 3 13.15 -13.11 1.83
C LYS A 3 12.04 -14.17 1.87
N GLY A 4 11.30 -14.29 0.76
CA GLY A 4 10.19 -15.23 0.61
C GLY A 4 8.82 -14.67 1.02
N TRP A 5 8.79 -13.48 1.63
CA TRP A 5 7.55 -12.78 1.96
C TRP A 5 7.20 -11.73 0.91
N HIS A 6 5.91 -11.57 0.66
CA HIS A 6 5.35 -10.58 -0.24
C HIS A 6 4.07 -9.95 0.30
N ILE A 7 3.71 -8.80 -0.27
CA ILE A 7 2.40 -8.16 -0.11
C ILE A 7 1.80 -7.90 -1.49
N TYR A 8 0.47 -7.84 -1.56
CA TYR A 8 -0.25 -7.59 -2.81
C TYR A 8 -0.23 -6.11 -3.19
N SER A 9 -0.31 -5.83 -4.50
CA SER A 9 -0.34 -4.46 -5.04
C SER A 9 -1.59 -3.68 -4.62
N LEU A 10 -1.57 -2.35 -4.76
CA LEU A 10 -2.75 -1.48 -4.60
C LEU A 10 -3.86 -1.77 -5.63
N ASN A 11 -3.51 -2.49 -6.70
CA ASN A 11 -4.33 -2.74 -7.89
C ASN A 11 -4.40 -4.25 -8.19
N VAL A 12 -5.07 -5.01 -7.32
CA VAL A 12 -5.40 -6.42 -7.57
C VAL A 12 -6.66 -6.52 -8.45
N PRO A 13 -6.69 -7.42 -9.44
CA PRO A 13 -7.90 -7.68 -10.23
C PRO A 13 -9.09 -8.12 -9.37
N GLU A 14 -10.31 -7.87 -9.87
CA GLU A 14 -11.52 -8.35 -9.21
C GLU A 14 -11.50 -9.87 -9.05
N GLY A 15 -11.92 -10.35 -7.88
CA GLY A 15 -11.87 -11.78 -7.53
C GLY A 15 -10.53 -12.25 -6.97
N GLY A 16 -9.52 -11.39 -6.88
CA GLY A 16 -8.22 -11.68 -6.27
C GLY A 16 -8.16 -11.52 -4.74
N PRO A 17 -6.96 -11.68 -4.16
CA PRO A 17 -6.74 -11.54 -2.72
C PRO A 17 -6.91 -10.10 -2.22
N ILE A 18 -6.88 -9.95 -0.89
CA ILE A 18 -6.92 -8.65 -0.22
C ILE A 18 -5.69 -7.83 -0.64
N LYS A 19 -5.96 -6.71 -1.30
CA LYS A 19 -4.93 -5.77 -1.79
C LYS A 19 -4.37 -4.90 -0.66
N THR A 20 -3.15 -4.39 -0.85
CA THR A 20 -2.66 -3.31 0.01
C THR A 20 -3.56 -2.07 -0.16
N ALA A 21 -3.86 -1.39 0.93
CA ALA A 21 -4.60 -0.13 0.95
C ALA A 21 -3.84 0.92 1.75
N ILE A 22 -3.90 2.17 1.27
CA ILE A 22 -3.30 3.32 1.96
C ILE A 22 -4.35 4.39 2.07
N ASP A 23 -4.72 4.70 3.31
CA ASP A 23 -5.72 5.71 3.64
C ASP A 23 -5.08 6.87 4.39
N PHE A 24 -5.34 8.09 3.93
CA PHE A 24 -4.83 9.31 4.55
C PHE A 24 -5.90 9.93 5.43
N LYS A 25 -5.55 10.28 6.67
CA LYS A 25 -6.48 10.91 7.60
C LYS A 25 -6.77 12.34 7.12
N PRO A 26 -8.05 12.75 6.95
CA PRO A 26 -8.37 14.10 6.52
C PRO A 26 -7.82 15.15 7.50
N ASP A 27 -7.27 16.23 6.97
CA ASP A 27 -6.72 17.34 7.75
C ASP A 27 -6.87 18.64 6.94
N GLY A 28 -7.08 19.77 7.61
CA GLY A 28 -7.20 21.07 6.93
C GLY A 28 -5.87 21.57 6.34
N ALA A 29 -4.75 21.07 6.85
CA ALA A 29 -3.40 21.50 6.46
C ALA A 29 -2.92 20.90 5.12
N TYR A 30 -3.57 19.85 4.61
CA TYR A 30 -3.21 19.24 3.33
C TYR A 30 -4.38 18.58 2.61
N SER A 31 -4.21 18.37 1.30
CA SER A 31 -5.08 17.53 0.48
C SER A 31 -4.30 16.44 -0.24
N VAL A 32 -4.93 15.29 -0.41
CA VAL A 32 -4.41 14.18 -1.22
C VAL A 32 -4.72 14.45 -2.68
N ILE A 33 -3.68 14.51 -3.53
CA ILE A 33 -3.83 14.83 -4.94
C ILE A 33 -3.68 13.56 -5.77
N GLY A 34 -4.77 13.13 -6.40
CA GLY A 34 -4.78 11.94 -7.26
C GLY A 34 -4.61 10.63 -6.49
N LYS A 35 -4.33 9.56 -7.24
CA LYS A 35 -4.15 8.21 -6.68
C LYS A 35 -2.73 8.02 -6.14
N THR A 36 -2.58 7.15 -5.15
CA THR A 36 -1.27 6.65 -4.73
C THR A 36 -0.65 5.84 -5.86
N LEU A 37 0.63 6.10 -6.12
CA LEU A 37 1.40 5.41 -7.14
C LEU A 37 2.21 4.28 -6.52
N GLU A 38 2.38 3.22 -7.28
CA GLU A 38 3.23 2.07 -6.96
C GLU A 38 4.18 1.79 -8.14
N PRO A 39 5.35 1.18 -7.90
CA PRO A 39 6.22 0.73 -8.98
C PRO A 39 5.58 -0.43 -9.74
N LYS A 40 6.18 -0.84 -10.86
CA LYS A 40 5.68 -1.99 -11.62
C LYS A 40 5.71 -3.26 -10.74
N PRO A 41 4.57 -3.93 -10.50
CA PRO A 41 4.53 -5.14 -9.68
C PRO A 41 5.11 -6.35 -10.42
N LYS A 42 5.47 -7.37 -9.64
CA LYS A 42 5.65 -8.73 -10.15
C LYS A 42 4.28 -9.38 -10.28
N MET A 43 4.15 -10.35 -11.17
CA MET A 43 2.92 -11.12 -11.37
C MET A 43 3.14 -12.56 -10.92
N ASN A 44 2.20 -13.13 -10.18
CA ASN A 44 2.17 -14.56 -9.86
C ASN A 44 0.77 -15.10 -10.11
N TYR A 45 0.68 -16.23 -10.81
CA TYR A 45 -0.59 -16.91 -10.99
C TYR A 45 -0.98 -17.63 -9.70
N GLU A 46 -2.12 -17.27 -9.14
CA GLU A 46 -2.63 -17.89 -7.92
C GLU A 46 -3.80 -18.82 -8.23
N MET A 47 -3.56 -20.13 -8.09
CA MET A 47 -4.56 -21.17 -8.37
C MET A 47 -5.84 -21.03 -7.55
N VAL A 48 -5.77 -20.43 -6.35
CA VAL A 48 -6.93 -20.21 -5.48
C VAL A 48 -7.94 -19.25 -6.12
N PHE A 49 -7.43 -18.26 -6.85
CA PHE A 49 -8.23 -17.22 -7.48
C PHE A 49 -8.33 -17.38 -9.00
N ASP A 50 -7.57 -18.31 -9.59
CA ASP A 50 -7.49 -18.57 -11.03
C ASP A 50 -7.13 -17.31 -11.85
N ILE A 51 -6.25 -16.46 -11.30
CA ILE A 51 -5.83 -15.20 -11.91
C ILE A 51 -4.35 -14.90 -11.67
N ASP A 52 -3.78 -14.04 -12.51
CA ASP A 52 -2.49 -13.39 -12.26
C ASP A 52 -2.64 -12.27 -11.24
N VAL A 53 -2.02 -12.44 -10.07
CA VAL A 53 -2.06 -11.48 -8.98
C VAL A 53 -0.78 -10.63 -8.96
N PRO A 54 -0.89 -9.30 -8.93
CA PRO A 54 0.26 -8.41 -8.78
C PRO A 54 0.72 -8.33 -7.32
N TYR A 55 2.03 -8.46 -7.11
CA TYR A 55 2.64 -8.45 -5.78
C TYR A 55 4.02 -7.78 -5.76
N PHE A 56 4.49 -7.48 -4.54
CA PHE A 56 5.83 -6.97 -4.26
C PHE A 56 6.52 -7.81 -3.20
N ASP A 57 7.81 -8.06 -3.37
CA ASP A 57 8.68 -8.72 -2.39
C ASP A 57 9.85 -7.79 -2.00
N ASN A 58 10.56 -8.14 -0.93
CA ASN A 58 11.71 -7.38 -0.40
C ASN A 58 11.39 -5.94 0.06
N GLU A 59 11.18 -5.00 -0.86
CA GLU A 59 10.88 -3.60 -0.59
C GLU A 59 9.96 -3.03 -1.69
N VAL A 60 9.03 -2.18 -1.29
CA VAL A 60 8.20 -1.39 -2.19
C VAL A 60 8.06 0.02 -1.64
N VAL A 61 8.09 1.02 -2.53
CA VAL A 61 7.91 2.43 -2.18
C VAL A 61 6.64 2.93 -2.86
N PHE A 62 5.62 3.24 -2.07
CA PHE A 62 4.41 3.90 -2.52
C PHE A 62 4.59 5.42 -2.49
N GLN A 63 4.06 6.12 -3.49
CA GLN A 63 4.20 7.57 -3.61
C GLN A 63 2.83 8.24 -3.66
N GLN A 64 2.57 9.15 -2.73
CA GLN A 64 1.38 9.99 -2.74
C GLN A 64 1.76 11.45 -2.90
N LYS A 65 1.13 12.12 -3.88
CA LYS A 65 1.23 13.57 -4.00
C LYS A 65 0.25 14.23 -3.02
N VAL A 66 0.75 15.19 -2.25
CA VAL A 66 -0.07 16.01 -1.34
C VAL A 66 0.07 17.48 -1.70
N GLY A 67 -1.02 18.23 -1.59
CA GLY A 67 -1.03 19.70 -1.67
C GLY A 67 -1.08 20.27 -0.26
N LEU A 68 -0.15 21.16 0.08
CA LEU A 68 -0.13 21.81 1.39
C LEU A 68 -0.95 23.10 1.37
N HIS A 69 -1.70 23.32 2.44
CA HIS A 69 -2.55 24.50 2.63
C HIS A 69 -2.01 25.43 3.73
N GLU A 70 -1.12 24.93 4.58
CA GLU A 70 -0.43 25.71 5.61
C GLU A 70 1.06 25.89 5.29
N GLN A 71 1.64 26.95 5.84
CA GLN A 71 3.09 27.18 5.76
C GLN A 71 3.78 26.51 6.95
N GLY A 72 4.95 25.92 6.70
CA GLY A 72 5.75 25.24 7.72
C GLY A 72 5.62 23.73 7.69
N GLU A 73 5.93 23.08 8.82
CA GLU A 73 5.90 21.62 8.92
C GLU A 73 4.46 21.11 9.03
N VAL A 74 4.00 20.40 8.00
CA VAL A 74 2.69 19.74 7.99
C VAL A 74 2.87 18.24 8.25
N LYS A 75 2.06 17.68 9.15
CA LYS A 75 2.06 16.25 9.46
C LYS A 75 0.97 15.54 8.67
N VAL A 76 1.39 14.80 7.65
CA VAL A 76 0.51 13.89 6.91
C VAL A 76 0.39 12.59 7.68
N LYS A 77 -0.84 12.20 8.01
CA LYS A 77 -1.12 10.98 8.79
C LYS A 77 -1.91 10.01 7.93
N GLY A 78 -1.70 8.73 8.13
CA GLY A 78 -2.47 7.71 7.44
C GLY A 78 -2.30 6.33 8.05
N VAL A 79 -2.91 5.37 7.38
CA VAL A 79 -2.87 3.95 7.72
C VAL A 79 -2.53 3.18 6.45
N VAL A 80 -1.61 2.22 6.56
CA VAL A 80 -1.37 1.21 5.52
C VAL A 80 -1.97 -0.09 6.03
N ALA A 81 -2.94 -0.64 5.30
CA ALA A 81 -3.51 -1.96 5.55
C ALA A 81 -2.97 -2.95 4.52
N PHE A 82 -2.49 -4.11 4.97
CA PHE A 82 -1.90 -5.13 4.10
C PHE A 82 -1.98 -6.53 4.71
N SER A 83 -1.92 -7.56 3.86
CA SER A 83 -1.68 -8.94 4.28
C SER A 83 -0.33 -9.39 3.71
N ALA A 84 0.53 -9.93 4.58
CA ALA A 84 1.81 -10.50 4.18
C ALA A 84 1.68 -12.01 4.00
N CYS A 85 2.16 -12.51 2.87
CA CYS A 85 2.11 -13.92 2.51
C CYS A 85 3.51 -14.49 2.22
N ASP A 86 3.71 -15.76 2.53
CA ASP A 86 4.84 -16.57 2.07
C ASP A 86 4.34 -17.67 1.11
N ALA A 87 5.15 -18.69 0.85
CA ALA A 87 4.80 -19.77 -0.08
C ALA A 87 3.71 -20.71 0.45
N GLU A 88 3.45 -20.74 1.76
CA GLU A 88 2.56 -21.69 2.40
C GLU A 88 1.31 -21.03 2.99
N ARG A 89 1.40 -19.75 3.38
CA ARG A 89 0.33 -19.07 4.12
C ARG A 89 0.33 -17.55 3.93
N CYS A 90 -0.82 -16.96 4.23
CA CYS A 90 -0.98 -15.54 4.47
C CYS A 90 -1.23 -15.29 5.96
N LEU A 91 -0.66 -14.20 6.47
CA LEU A 91 -0.99 -13.69 7.80
C LEU A 91 -2.32 -12.94 7.75
N PRO A 92 -3.03 -12.84 8.89
CA PRO A 92 -4.13 -11.90 9.03
C PRO A 92 -3.71 -10.51 8.55
N GLU A 93 -4.69 -9.75 8.04
CA GLU A 93 -4.49 -8.35 7.69
C GLU A 93 -3.96 -7.57 8.90
N ASP A 94 -2.98 -6.72 8.65
CA ASP A 94 -2.38 -5.83 9.63
C ASP A 94 -2.53 -4.38 9.17
N GLU A 95 -2.65 -3.47 10.14
CA GLU A 95 -2.81 -2.05 9.92
C GLU A 95 -1.68 -1.29 10.62
N VAL A 96 -0.92 -0.52 9.86
CA VAL A 96 0.19 0.28 10.38
C VAL A 96 -0.14 1.75 10.20
N GLU A 97 -0.33 2.46 11.31
CA GLU A 97 -0.43 3.92 11.30
C GLU A 97 0.93 4.56 11.00
N PHE A 98 0.93 5.61 10.19
CA PHE A 98 2.12 6.39 9.91
C PHE A 98 1.88 7.89 10.07
N VAL A 99 2.98 8.60 10.35
CA VAL A 99 3.04 10.06 10.34
C VAL A 99 4.30 10.49 9.58
N VAL A 100 4.12 11.26 8.51
CA VAL A 100 5.21 11.83 7.72
C VAL A 100 5.14 13.35 7.84
N THR A 101 6.27 13.96 8.16
CA THR A 101 6.39 15.43 8.20
C THR A 101 6.88 15.93 6.84
N VAL A 102 6.12 16.84 6.24
CA VAL A 102 6.41 17.45 4.94
C VAL A 102 6.50 18.97 5.08
N ARG A 103 7.31 19.60 4.23
CA ARG A 103 7.62 21.03 4.23
C ARG A 103 7.81 21.55 2.82
#